data_AF-D1P3I2-F1
#
_entry.id   AF-D1P3I2-F1
#
_cell.length_a   1.000
_cell.length_b   1.000
_cell.length_c   1.000
_cell.angle_alpha   90.00
_cell.angle_beta   90.00
_cell.angle_gamma   90.00
#
_symmetry.space_group_name_H-M   'P 1'
#
loop_
_entity.id
_entity.type
_entity.pdbx_description
1 polymer ?
#
loop_
_entity_poly.entity_id
_entity_poly.type
_entity_poly.pdbx_seq_one_letter_code
_entity_poly.pdbx_strand_id
1 'polypeptide(L)' 'MRSQVQELHNISHGSAGARTIATIVTTQYSVNMSRYLAGKLMKEIGITSCQHVKCLINRSVVRIF' A
#
# COMPACT_ATOMS: atom_id res chain seq x y z
N MET A 1 7.58 -4.04 11.21
CA MET A 1 7.33 -3.28 9.96
C MET A 1 6.29 -3.93 9.05
N ARG A 2 6.40 -5.22 8.67
CA ARG A 2 5.38 -5.86 7.80
C ARG A 2 3.97 -5.87 8.40
N SER A 3 3.85 -6.20 9.68
CA SER A 3 2.59 -6.13 10.44
C SER A 3 1.99 -4.72 10.51
N GLN A 4 2.83 -3.69 10.67
CA GLN A 4 2.39 -2.30 10.70
C GLN A 4 1.85 -1.84 9.34
N VAL A 5 2.49 -2.26 8.25
CA VAL A 5 1.99 -1.97 6.89
C VAL A 5 0.64 -2.64 6.64
N GLN A 6 0.45 -3.89 7.09
CA GLN A 6 -0.83 -4.60 7.02
C GLN A 6 -1.92 -3.90 7.84
N GLU A 7 -1.62 -3.57 9.08
CA GLU A 7 -2.56 -2.91 9.98
C GLU A 7 -3.01 -1.55 9.43
N LEU A 8 -2.06 -0.73 9.00
CA LEU A 8 -2.37 0.57 8.40
C LEU A 8 -3.17 0.46 7.10
N HIS A 9 -2.90 -0.59 6.31
CA HIS A 9 -3.66 -0.88 5.10
C HIS A 9 -5.09 -1.33 5.41
N ASN A 10 -5.27 -2.13 6.47
CA ASN A 10 -6.58 -2.57 6.96
C ASN A 10 -7.39 -1.41 7.53
N ILE A 11 -6.77 -0.53 8.33
CA ILE A 11 -7.39 0.72 8.82
C ILE A 11 -7.84 1.59 7.65
N SER A 12 -7.06 1.60 6.56
CA SER A 12 -7.39 2.35 5.34
C SER A 12 -8.37 1.62 4.40
N HIS A 13 -8.97 0.50 4.83
CA HIS A 13 -9.92 -0.30 4.07
C HIS A 13 -9.42 -0.71 2.67
N GLY A 14 -8.12 -0.92 2.50
CA GLY A 14 -7.53 -1.32 1.22
C GLY A 14 -7.33 -0.21 0.19
N SER A 15 -7.59 1.04 0.55
CA SER A 15 -7.40 2.19 -0.34
C SER A 15 -5.98 2.75 -0.30
N ALA A 16 -5.26 2.59 0.82
CA ALA A 16 -3.97 3.23 1.03
C ALA A 16 -2.86 2.62 0.15
N GLY A 17 -2.29 3.44 -0.73
CA GLY A 17 -1.11 3.11 -1.52
C GLY A 17 0.20 3.26 -0.75
N ALA A 18 1.30 2.85 -1.38
CA ALA A 18 2.65 2.94 -0.80
C ALA A 18 3.01 4.35 -0.31
N ARG A 19 2.51 5.40 -0.99
CA ARG A 19 2.70 6.79 -0.59
C ARG A 19 1.95 7.09 0.72
N THR A 20 0.69 6.72 0.79
CA THR A 20 -0.16 6.94 1.97
C THR A 20 0.37 6.17 3.18
N ILE A 21 0.75 4.90 3.00
CA ILE A 21 1.34 4.10 4.07
C ILE A 21 2.66 4.71 4.55
N ALA A 22 3.55 5.12 3.64
CA ALA A 22 4.80 5.78 4.02
C ALA A 22 4.56 7.07 4.83
N THR A 23 3.58 7.88 4.42
CA THR A 23 3.19 9.10 5.16
C THR A 23 2.63 8.75 6.53
N ILE A 24 1.69 7.81 6.62
CA ILE A 24 1.11 7.41 7.91
C ILE A 24 2.19 6.82 8.83
N VAL A 25 3.10 5.99 8.32
CA VAL A 25 4.21 5.44 9.10
C VAL A 25 5.13 6.55 9.63
N THR A 26 5.45 7.53 8.79
CA THR A 26 6.30 8.66 9.18
C THR A 26 5.62 9.52 10.24
N THR A 27 4.33 9.78 10.11
CA THR A 27 3.56 10.58 11.07
C THR A 27 3.34 9.86 12.40
N GLN A 28 3.04 8.56 12.37
CA GLN A 28 2.66 7.79 13.57
C GLN A 28 3.85 7.22 14.34
N TYR A 29 4.90 6.78 13.62
CA TYR A 29 6.04 6.10 14.22
C TYR A 29 7.31 6.94 14.21
N SER A 30 7.28 8.18 13.67
CA SER A 30 8.46 9.06 13.49
C SER A 30 9.64 8.43 12.73
N VAL A 31 9.39 7.32 12.04
CA VAL A 31 10.37 6.62 11.21
C VAL A 31 10.21 7.11 9.78
N ASN A 32 11.27 7.68 9.21
CA ASN A 32 11.30 8.09 7.82
C ASN A 32 11.23 6.86 6.91
N MET A 33 10.02 6.47 6.50
CA MET A 33 9.81 5.39 5.55
C MET A 33 9.76 5.94 4.13
N SER A 34 10.67 5.47 3.27
CA SER A 34 10.62 5.85 1.85
C SER A 34 9.43 5.18 1.15
N ARG A 35 8.87 5.85 0.14
CA ARG A 35 7.83 5.29 -0.74
C ARG A 35 8.25 3.95 -1.36
N TYR A 36 9.53 3.83 -1.70
CA TYR A 36 10.09 2.62 -2.30
C TYR A 36 10.12 1.45 -1.30
N LEU A 37 10.49 1.73 -0.04
CA LEU A 37 10.47 0.71 1.01
C LEU A 37 9.04 0.26 1.32
N ALA A 38 8.09 1.20 1.44
CA ALA A 38 6.68 0.88 1.62
C ALA A 38 6.13 0.04 0.44
N GLY A 39 6.47 0.40 -0.80
CA GLY A 39 6.06 -0.36 -1.98
C GLY A 39 6.67 -1.77 -2.05
N LYS A 40 7.94 -1.92 -1.65
CA LYS A 40 8.59 -3.24 -1.56
C LYS A 40 7.91 -4.13 -0.52
N LEU A 41 7.64 -3.58 0.66
CA LEU A 41 6.93 -4.30 1.74
C LEU A 41 5.49 -4.67 1.33
N MET A 42 4.76 -3.76 0.68
CA MET A 42 3.42 -4.06 0.15
C MET A 42 3.46 -5.23 -0.85
N LYS A 43 4.45 -5.27 -1.75
CA LYS A 43 4.63 -6.38 -2.70
C LYS A 43 4.98 -7.69 -2.01
N GLU A 44 5.90 -7.67 -1.04
CA GLU A 44 6.27 -8.84 -0.25
C GLU A 44 5.07 -9.44 0.50
N ILE A 45 4.12 -8.60 0.92
CA ILE A 45 2.93 -8.99 1.65
C ILE A 45 1.76 -9.35 0.70
N GLY A 46 1.84 -8.98 -0.57
CA GLY A 46 0.75 -9.17 -1.54
C GLY A 46 -0.38 -8.14 -1.42
N ILE A 47 -0.10 -6.98 -0.83
CA ILE A 47 -1.06 -5.88 -0.69
C ILE A 47 -1.02 -4.99 -1.94
N THR A 48 -2.17 -4.83 -2.58
CA THR A 48 -2.37 -3.90 -3.70
C THR A 48 -3.39 -2.83 -3.31
N SER A 49 -3.04 -1.56 -3.51
CA SER A 49 -3.96 -0.44 -3.28
C SER A 49 -4.98 -0.32 -4.41
N CYS A 50 -6.24 -0.27 -4.04
CA CYS A 50 -7.36 -0.07 -4.96
C CYS A 50 -7.64 1.44 -5.11
N GLN A 51 -6.80 2.18 -5.83
CA GLN A 51 -7.12 3.58 -6.13
C GLN A 51 -8.25 3.66 -7.17
N HIS A 52 -9.40 4.18 -6.74
CA HIS A 52 -10.66 4.17 -7.47
C HIS A 52 -10.69 4.93 -8.80
N VAL A 53 -9.59 5.55 -9.25
CA VAL A 53 -9.53 6.18 -10.58
C VAL A 53 -9.28 5.16 -11.70
N LYS A 54 -9.05 3.89 -11.36
CA LYS A 54 -8.96 2.79 -12.33
C LYS A 54 -9.73 1.53 -11.92
N CYS A 55 -10.78 1.67 -11.10
CA CYS A 55 -11.71 0.57 -10.81
C CYS A 55 -12.69 0.32 -11.99
N LEU A 56 -12.80 1.25 -12.95
CA LEU A 56 -13.67 1.10 -14.14
C LEU A 56 -12.94 1.09 -15.49
N ILE A 57 -11.61 0.95 -15.54
CA ILE A 57 -10.90 0.65 -16.80
C ILE A 57 -9.84 -0.43 -16.52
N ASN A 58 -10.22 -1.67 -16.87
CA ASN A 58 -9.47 -2.94 -16.79
C ASN A 58 -9.48 -3.70 -15.45
N ARG A 59 -10.62 -4.33 -15.17
CA ARG A 59 -10.74 -5.49 -14.26
C ARG A 59 -10.29 -6.82 -14.91
N SER A 60 -9.36 -6.82 -15.86
CA SER A 60 -8.98 -8.04 -16.59
C SER A 60 -7.48 -8.24 -16.90
N VAL A 61 -6.55 -7.36 -16.53
CA VAL A 61 -5.15 -7.55 -16.94
C VAL A 61 -4.17 -7.07 -15.87
N VAL A 62 -3.95 -7.85 -14.80
CA VAL A 62 -2.62 -8.12 -14.20
C VAL A 62 -2.72 -9.40 -13.35
N ARG A 63 -3.08 -10.51 -14.00
CA ARG A 63 -2.42 -11.80 -13.76
C ARG A 63 -1.93 -12.19 -15.14
N ILE A 64 -0.62 -12.36 -15.28
CA ILE A 64 0.14 -13.07 -16.33
C ILE A 64 1.45 -12.28 -16.52
N PHE A 65 2.52 -12.97 -16.11
CA PHE A 65 3.95 -12.60 -16.00
C PHE A 65 4.36 -11.73 -14.81
#